data_AF-A0A6L2R6Y1-F1
#
_entry.id   AF-A0A6L2R6Y1-F1
#
_cell.length_a   1.000
_cell.length_b   1.000
_cell.length_c   1.000
_cell.angle_alpha   90.00
_cell.angle_beta   90.00
_cell.angle_gamma   90.00
#
_symmetry.space_group_name_H-M   'P 1'
#
loop_
_entity.id
_entity.type
_entity.pdbx_description
1 polymer ?
#
loop_
_entity_poly.entity_id
_entity_poly.type
_entity_poly.pdbx_seq_one_letter_code
_entity_poly.pdbx_strand_id
1 'polypeptide(L)'
;MPVLEGKELRIVGFLCNWCSYGGADAAGVGRAVQPTDLRIIRVPCSGRVDPIFIVKALLNGADGVLVSGCHPRDCHYSAGNFYARRRLEVLKQFLPVLGIDEARFEYTWVGASEAQLWQHVVTTFTNRVHALGKAPRFDAVEPLLKIADMALTALRPLGTGKNAALPKLKEAIKAKLPELECVIGWQQGYDEARTVPLFARTPQDVDKFVWGPFNVNNPAVYLPTFRGKKVGIVVKGCDARSVVELLQENLISREDVILFAMPCEGTLDMARIGEKLGRYTTVDAVVCDEASITITADGKEHRFCMADFAQGKCYGCATPLAALSDVSFGAPVDVKPVSATPPELALLDSLSLPERMSFWRGQMGKCLRCYACRNACPMCVCRDYCVSDSRDPHWMSQLADEREKLFFQTVHAFHLAGRCTGCGECQRACPVGIPILALRQQIGRVIEQLFESYKAGTDPAAAPPLLTYMPQEKNIHERGWK
;
A
#
# COMPACT_ATOMS: atom_id res chain seq x y z
N MET A 1 -40.37 -16.10 -5.54
CA MET A 1 -40.17 -17.24 -4.62
C MET A 1 -40.49 -16.76 -3.22
N PRO A 2 -41.29 -17.48 -2.42
CA PRO A 2 -41.64 -17.07 -1.07
C PRO A 2 -40.39 -17.12 -0.17
N VAL A 3 -40.37 -16.28 0.86
CA VAL A 3 -39.31 -16.02 1.85
C VAL A 3 -38.83 -17.29 2.60
N LEU A 4 -39.40 -18.47 2.35
CA LEU A 4 -39.29 -19.66 3.19
C LEU A 4 -38.64 -20.89 2.53
N GLU A 5 -38.30 -20.87 1.23
CA GLU A 5 -37.71 -22.06 0.57
C GLU A 5 -36.23 -21.93 0.18
N GLY A 6 -35.60 -20.79 0.47
CA GLY A 6 -34.15 -20.59 0.36
C GLY A 6 -33.59 -19.96 1.63
N LYS A 7 -32.37 -20.34 2.06
CA LYS A 7 -31.70 -19.62 3.15
C LYS A 7 -31.39 -18.21 2.66
N GLU A 8 -32.16 -17.22 3.14
CA GLU A 8 -31.92 -15.79 2.87
C GLU A 8 -30.43 -15.46 3.08
N LEU A 9 -29.79 -14.93 2.03
CA LEU A 9 -28.41 -14.46 2.09
C LEU A 9 -28.41 -13.00 2.50
N ARG A 10 -27.34 -12.57 3.17
CA ARG A 10 -27.25 -11.22 3.73
C ARG A 10 -26.60 -10.29 2.72
N ILE A 11 -27.41 -9.50 2.01
CA ILE A 11 -26.90 -8.48 1.10
C ILE A 11 -27.07 -7.10 1.74
N VAL A 12 -25.99 -6.31 1.81
CA VAL A 12 -26.03 -4.93 2.32
C VAL A 12 -26.00 -3.95 1.14
N GLY A 13 -26.95 -3.03 1.08
CA GLY A 13 -27.04 -2.00 0.04
C GLY A 13 -26.78 -0.60 0.58
N PHE A 14 -25.76 0.11 0.11
CA PHE A 14 -25.58 1.53 0.38
C PHE A 14 -26.18 2.37 -0.76
N LEU A 15 -27.25 3.11 -0.47
CA LEU A 15 -27.99 3.84 -1.51
C LEU A 15 -27.89 5.34 -1.28
N CYS A 16 -27.55 6.06 -2.36
CA CYS A 16 -27.67 7.51 -2.41
C CYS A 16 -29.11 7.94 -2.13
N ASN A 17 -29.27 8.83 -1.16
CA ASN A 17 -30.56 9.35 -0.70
C ASN A 17 -31.34 10.07 -1.82
N TRP A 18 -30.62 10.73 -2.74
CA TRP A 18 -31.22 11.61 -3.75
C TRP A 18 -31.76 10.89 -4.98
N CYS A 19 -31.14 9.77 -5.38
CA CYS A 19 -31.45 9.09 -6.63
C CYS A 19 -31.83 7.63 -6.38
N SER A 20 -30.87 6.79 -6.03
CA SER A 20 -31.05 5.34 -5.96
C SER A 20 -32.07 4.90 -4.92
N TYR A 21 -32.13 5.58 -3.77
CA TYR A 21 -33.19 5.33 -2.80
C TYR A 21 -34.57 5.73 -3.35
N GLY A 22 -34.66 6.85 -4.09
CA GLY A 22 -35.90 7.23 -4.80
C GLY A 22 -36.33 6.18 -5.83
N GLY A 23 -35.39 5.61 -6.59
CA GLY A 23 -35.66 4.51 -7.51
C GLY A 23 -36.15 3.24 -6.79
N ALA A 24 -35.56 2.93 -5.63
CA ALA A 24 -35.99 1.83 -4.78
C ALA A 24 -37.40 2.06 -4.20
N ASP A 25 -37.69 3.27 -3.75
CA ASP A 25 -39.00 3.66 -3.21
C ASP A 25 -40.08 3.64 -4.30
N ALA A 26 -39.77 4.16 -5.49
CA ALA A 26 -40.63 4.10 -6.66
C ALA A 26 -40.95 2.65 -7.08
N ALA A 27 -39.98 1.73 -6.99
CA ALA A 27 -40.21 0.30 -7.21
C ALA A 27 -41.15 -0.29 -6.14
N GLY A 28 -41.02 0.12 -4.88
CA GLY A 28 -41.93 -0.27 -3.80
C GLY A 28 -43.36 0.24 -4.01
N VAL A 29 -43.52 1.54 -4.30
CA VAL A 29 -44.82 2.16 -4.61
C VAL A 29 -45.48 1.51 -5.83
N GLY A 30 -44.68 1.21 -6.86
CA GLY A 30 -45.11 0.49 -8.05
C GLY A 30 -45.38 -1.01 -7.82
N ARG A 31 -45.21 -1.50 -6.59
CA ARG A 31 -45.40 -2.91 -6.20
C ARG A 31 -44.58 -3.89 -7.04
N ALA A 32 -43.38 -3.47 -7.46
CA ALA A 32 -42.46 -4.30 -8.22
C ALA A 32 -42.01 -5.49 -7.37
N VAL A 33 -42.06 -6.69 -7.96
CA VAL A 33 -41.62 -7.93 -7.29
C VAL A 33 -40.09 -8.02 -7.35
N GLN A 34 -39.43 -8.02 -6.20
CA GLN A 34 -37.97 -8.11 -6.09
C GLN A 34 -37.55 -9.03 -4.92
N PRO A 35 -36.33 -9.59 -4.94
CA PRO A 35 -35.81 -10.38 -3.81
C PRO A 35 -35.75 -9.58 -2.51
N THR A 36 -35.84 -10.29 -1.38
CA THR A 36 -35.90 -9.68 -0.03
C THR A 36 -34.57 -9.66 0.72
N ASP A 37 -33.52 -10.24 0.13
CA ASP A 37 -32.17 -10.41 0.70
C ASP A 37 -31.43 -9.07 0.97
N LEU A 38 -31.79 -8.01 0.23
CA LEU A 38 -31.12 -6.71 0.30
C LEU A 38 -31.60 -5.89 1.50
N ARG A 39 -30.67 -5.48 2.36
CA ARG A 39 -30.89 -4.53 3.46
C ARG A 39 -30.29 -3.18 3.11
N ILE A 40 -31.14 -2.17 2.96
CA ILE A 40 -30.75 -0.83 2.51
C ILE A 40 -30.28 0.02 3.68
N ILE A 41 -29.09 0.59 3.54
CA ILE A 41 -28.53 1.67 4.35
C ILE A 41 -28.51 2.92 3.48
N ARG A 42 -29.28 3.94 3.88
CA ARG A 42 -29.31 5.23 3.18
C ARG A 42 -28.06 6.03 3.53
N VAL A 43 -27.43 6.59 2.51
CA VAL A 43 -26.32 7.54 2.66
C VAL A 43 -26.66 8.84 1.93
N PRO A 44 -26.19 10.01 2.40
CA PRO A 44 -26.44 11.27 1.71
C PRO A 44 -25.99 11.24 0.24
N CYS A 45 -24.88 10.57 -0.06
CA CYS A 45 -24.35 10.41 -1.41
C CYS A 45 -23.52 9.12 -1.51
N SER A 46 -23.48 8.50 -2.69
CA SER A 46 -22.52 7.42 -2.98
C SER A 46 -21.06 7.86 -2.80
N GLY A 47 -20.76 9.15 -3.04
CA GLY A 47 -19.44 9.75 -2.77
C GLY A 47 -19.02 9.77 -1.30
N ARG A 48 -19.96 9.53 -0.36
CA ARG A 48 -19.67 9.36 1.07
C ARG A 48 -19.52 7.90 1.50
N VAL A 49 -19.71 6.95 0.59
CA VAL A 49 -19.43 5.54 0.87
C VAL A 49 -17.92 5.35 0.82
N ASP A 50 -17.30 5.25 1.99
CA ASP A 50 -15.91 4.86 2.09
C ASP A 50 -15.76 3.37 1.69
N PRO A 51 -14.78 3.01 0.83
CA PRO A 51 -14.50 1.61 0.47
C PRO A 51 -14.42 0.65 1.65
N ILE A 52 -13.95 1.14 2.80
CA ILE A 52 -13.79 0.34 4.00
C ILE A 52 -15.14 -0.11 4.58
N PHE A 53 -16.25 0.57 4.28
CA PHE A 53 -17.59 0.15 4.72
C PHE A 53 -17.98 -1.19 4.08
N ILE A 54 -17.62 -1.36 2.81
CA ILE A 54 -17.88 -2.58 2.03
C ILE A 54 -17.02 -3.73 2.56
N VAL A 55 -15.73 -3.46 2.80
CA VAL A 55 -14.81 -4.46 3.40
C VAL A 55 -15.33 -4.89 4.77
N LYS A 56 -15.73 -3.95 5.64
CA LYS A 56 -16.25 -4.26 6.97
C LYS A 56 -17.52 -5.11 6.88
N ALA A 57 -18.44 -4.78 5.98
CA ALA A 57 -19.67 -5.54 5.78
C ALA A 57 -19.39 -7.00 5.37
N LEU A 58 -18.48 -7.20 4.40
CA LEU A 58 -18.08 -8.53 3.93
C LEU A 58 -17.37 -9.34 5.04
N LEU A 59 -16.40 -8.74 5.73
CA LEU A 59 -15.68 -9.40 6.83
C LEU A 59 -16.58 -9.72 8.04
N ASN A 60 -17.66 -8.98 8.23
CA ASN A 60 -18.58 -9.17 9.36
C ASN A 60 -19.75 -10.10 9.09
N GLY A 61 -19.98 -10.55 7.86
CA GLY A 61 -21.16 -11.38 7.64
C GLY A 61 -21.80 -11.34 6.27
N ALA A 62 -21.64 -10.25 5.53
CA ALA A 62 -22.39 -10.06 4.30
C ALA A 62 -21.97 -11.06 3.23
N ASP A 63 -22.95 -11.62 2.52
CA ASP A 63 -22.74 -12.52 1.38
C ASP A 63 -22.54 -11.74 0.09
N GLY A 64 -23.02 -10.49 0.06
CA GLY A 64 -22.72 -9.50 -0.97
C GLY A 64 -22.96 -8.06 -0.50
N VAL A 65 -22.38 -7.10 -1.21
CA VAL A 65 -22.55 -5.66 -0.97
C VAL A 65 -22.85 -4.93 -2.27
N LEU A 66 -23.89 -4.12 -2.27
CA LEU A 66 -24.29 -3.25 -3.38
C LEU A 66 -24.10 -1.79 -2.99
N VAL A 67 -23.53 -0.98 -3.87
CA VAL A 67 -23.54 0.48 -3.74
C VAL A 67 -24.28 1.07 -4.94
N SER A 68 -25.27 1.92 -4.72
CA SER A 68 -25.99 2.58 -5.81
C SER A 68 -26.02 4.09 -5.64
N GLY A 69 -25.68 4.81 -6.72
CA GLY A 69 -25.64 6.26 -6.77
C GLY A 69 -26.49 6.86 -7.90
N CYS A 70 -26.45 8.19 -8.00
CA CYS A 70 -26.99 8.89 -9.17
C CYS A 70 -26.15 8.58 -10.42
N HIS A 71 -26.77 8.66 -11.60
CA HIS A 71 -26.05 8.59 -12.88
C HIS A 71 -24.91 9.61 -12.94
N PRO A 72 -23.78 9.25 -13.56
CA PRO A 72 -22.74 10.19 -13.95
C PRO A 72 -23.37 11.44 -14.59
N ARG A 73 -22.98 12.64 -14.13
CA ARG A 73 -23.53 13.97 -14.50
C ARG A 73 -24.86 14.37 -13.86
N ASP A 74 -25.61 13.45 -13.26
CA ASP A 74 -26.85 13.74 -12.53
C ASP A 74 -26.66 13.80 -11.01
N CYS A 75 -25.41 13.97 -10.56
CA CYS A 75 -25.09 13.95 -9.14
C CYS A 75 -25.63 15.22 -8.44
N HIS A 76 -26.43 15.04 -7.39
CA HIS A 76 -26.87 16.15 -6.55
C HIS A 76 -25.71 17.01 -6.00
N TYR A 77 -24.58 16.37 -5.68
CA TYR A 77 -23.36 17.05 -5.20
C TYR A 77 -22.33 17.29 -6.33
N SER A 78 -22.80 17.41 -7.57
CA SER A 78 -22.01 17.66 -8.79
C SER A 78 -21.05 16.54 -9.21
N ALA A 79 -20.13 16.13 -8.33
CA ALA A 79 -19.06 15.19 -8.66
C ALA A 79 -18.91 13.99 -7.73
N GLY A 80 -19.74 13.88 -6.68
CA GLY A 80 -19.60 12.85 -5.65
C GLY A 80 -19.57 11.42 -6.19
N ASN A 81 -20.37 11.12 -7.23
CA ASN A 81 -20.38 9.80 -7.87
C ASN A 81 -19.13 9.52 -8.71
N PHE A 82 -18.48 10.53 -9.32
CA PHE A 82 -17.21 10.32 -10.03
C PHE A 82 -16.08 9.94 -9.07
N TYR A 83 -16.00 10.58 -7.91
CA TYR A 83 -15.08 10.16 -6.85
C TYR A 83 -15.40 8.75 -6.33
N ALA A 84 -16.69 8.45 -6.13
CA ALA A 84 -17.13 7.11 -5.72
C ALA A 84 -16.67 6.07 -6.75
N ARG A 85 -16.89 6.30 -8.05
CA ARG A 85 -16.54 5.38 -9.13
C ARG A 85 -15.09 4.92 -9.05
N ARG A 86 -14.14 5.85 -8.94
CA ARG A 86 -12.71 5.52 -8.84
C ARG A 86 -12.41 4.68 -7.60
N ARG A 87 -12.92 5.08 -6.43
CA ARG A 87 -12.66 4.41 -5.16
C ARG A 87 -13.27 3.01 -5.09
N LEU A 88 -14.50 2.87 -5.59
CA LEU A 88 -15.25 1.61 -5.60
C LEU A 88 -14.67 0.65 -6.64
N GLU A 89 -14.27 1.10 -7.83
CA GLU A 89 -13.61 0.23 -8.80
C GLU A 89 -12.26 -0.28 -8.31
N VAL A 90 -11.43 0.59 -7.72
CA VAL A 90 -10.17 0.16 -7.08
C VAL A 90 -10.44 -0.87 -6.00
N LEU A 91 -11.49 -0.69 -5.19
CA LEU A 91 -11.91 -1.71 -4.24
C LEU A 91 -12.31 -3.02 -4.88
N LYS A 92 -13.16 -2.98 -5.90
CA LYS A 92 -13.64 -4.17 -6.58
C LYS A 92 -12.50 -5.06 -7.07
N GLN A 93 -11.51 -4.46 -7.73
CA GLN A 93 -10.32 -5.18 -8.23
C GLN A 93 -9.35 -5.59 -7.12
N PHE A 94 -9.41 -4.95 -5.95
CA PHE A 94 -8.56 -5.29 -4.81
C PHE A 94 -9.16 -6.40 -3.93
N LEU A 95 -10.47 -6.63 -3.91
CA LEU A 95 -11.10 -7.69 -3.10
C LEU A 95 -10.48 -9.09 -3.32
N PRO A 96 -10.16 -9.52 -4.56
CA PRO A 96 -9.49 -10.81 -4.79
C PRO A 96 -8.11 -10.93 -4.15
N VAL A 97 -7.44 -9.81 -3.85
CA VAL A 97 -6.16 -9.81 -3.13
C VAL A 97 -6.35 -10.29 -1.69
N LEU A 98 -7.50 -9.98 -1.09
CA LEU A 98 -7.88 -10.41 0.27
C LEU A 98 -8.47 -11.82 0.31
N GLY A 99 -8.59 -12.49 -0.85
CA GLY A 99 -9.29 -13.77 -0.97
C GLY A 99 -10.82 -13.64 -1.03
N ILE A 100 -11.34 -12.44 -1.31
CA ILE A 100 -12.78 -12.19 -1.46
C ILE A 100 -13.13 -12.11 -2.95
N ASP A 101 -14.16 -12.84 -3.36
CA ASP A 101 -14.63 -12.83 -4.75
C ASP A 101 -15.19 -11.44 -5.11
N GLU A 102 -14.66 -10.82 -6.16
CA GLU A 102 -15.11 -9.50 -6.63
C GLU A 102 -16.59 -9.49 -7.02
N ALA A 103 -17.17 -10.63 -7.44
CA ALA A 103 -18.58 -10.74 -7.79
C ALA A 103 -19.52 -10.57 -6.57
N ARG A 104 -18.99 -10.61 -5.34
CA ARG A 104 -19.74 -10.31 -4.11
C ARG A 104 -19.89 -8.80 -3.87
N PHE A 105 -19.21 -7.96 -4.65
CA PHE A 105 -19.36 -6.51 -4.55
C PHE A 105 -19.75 -5.92 -5.91
N GLU A 106 -20.61 -4.91 -5.86
CA GLU A 106 -21.03 -4.20 -7.05
C GLU A 106 -21.35 -2.74 -6.75
N TYR A 107 -21.07 -1.88 -7.73
CA TYR A 107 -21.59 -0.52 -7.72
C TYR A 107 -22.36 -0.23 -9.01
N THR A 108 -23.40 0.57 -8.90
CA THR A 108 -24.34 0.87 -9.99
C THR A 108 -24.89 2.28 -9.88
N TRP A 109 -25.57 2.72 -10.93
CA TRP A 109 -26.15 4.05 -11.03
C TRP A 109 -27.62 3.93 -11.39
N VAL A 110 -28.49 4.40 -10.51
CA VAL A 110 -29.96 4.33 -10.65
C VAL A 110 -30.56 5.66 -10.23
N GLY A 111 -31.29 6.28 -11.15
CA GLY A 111 -32.05 7.51 -10.98
C GLY A 111 -33.33 7.32 -10.17
N ALA A 112 -33.89 8.42 -9.66
CA ALA A 112 -35.09 8.41 -8.82
C ALA A 112 -36.34 7.87 -9.54
N SER A 113 -36.41 8.05 -10.86
CA SER A 113 -37.54 7.63 -11.70
C SER A 113 -37.35 6.24 -12.34
N GLU A 114 -36.27 5.51 -12.02
CA GLU A 114 -35.90 4.28 -12.70
C GLU A 114 -36.27 3.01 -11.89
N ALA A 115 -37.53 2.92 -11.47
CA ALA A 115 -38.05 1.81 -10.66
C ALA A 115 -37.80 0.42 -11.27
N GLN A 116 -38.00 0.27 -12.58
CA GLN A 116 -37.78 -0.99 -13.29
C GLN A 116 -36.30 -1.38 -13.33
N LEU A 117 -35.42 -0.39 -13.55
CA LEU A 117 -33.98 -0.61 -13.51
C LEU A 117 -33.53 -1.04 -12.11
N TRP A 118 -34.04 -0.38 -11.06
CA TRP A 118 -33.77 -0.79 -9.68
C TRP A 118 -34.15 -2.25 -9.44
N GLN A 119 -35.38 -2.64 -9.79
CA GLN A 119 -35.86 -4.01 -9.65
C GLN A 119 -34.94 -5.00 -10.40
N HIS A 120 -34.55 -4.67 -11.63
CA HIS A 120 -33.64 -5.49 -12.43
C HIS A 120 -32.27 -5.65 -11.75
N VAL A 121 -31.65 -4.54 -11.32
CA VAL A 121 -30.35 -4.53 -10.64
C VAL A 121 -30.36 -5.41 -9.39
N VAL A 122 -31.34 -5.21 -8.51
CA VAL A 122 -31.45 -5.98 -7.25
C VAL A 122 -31.67 -7.45 -7.54
N THR A 123 -32.53 -7.78 -8.51
CA THR A 123 -32.80 -9.17 -8.90
C THR A 123 -31.55 -9.85 -9.44
N THR A 124 -30.89 -9.22 -10.40
CA THR A 124 -29.70 -9.78 -11.05
C THR A 124 -28.53 -9.91 -10.05
N PHE A 125 -28.30 -8.91 -9.21
CA PHE A 125 -27.24 -9.01 -8.19
C PHE A 125 -27.54 -10.06 -7.13
N THR A 126 -28.80 -10.16 -6.67
CA THR A 126 -29.18 -11.19 -5.69
C THR A 126 -29.02 -12.59 -6.27
N ASN A 127 -29.47 -12.82 -7.51
CA ASN A 127 -29.29 -14.10 -8.19
C ASN A 127 -27.80 -14.47 -8.34
N ARG A 128 -26.94 -13.49 -8.63
CA ARG A 128 -25.49 -13.69 -8.66
C ARG A 128 -24.94 -14.12 -7.31
N VAL A 129 -25.32 -13.44 -6.22
CA VAL A 129 -24.88 -13.79 -4.86
C VAL A 129 -25.42 -15.17 -4.44
N HIS A 130 -26.66 -15.50 -4.80
CA HIS A 130 -27.23 -16.84 -4.59
C HIS A 130 -26.46 -17.92 -5.33
N ALA A 131 -26.06 -17.68 -6.58
CA ALA A 131 -25.24 -18.61 -7.35
C ALA A 131 -23.84 -18.82 -6.73
N LEU A 132 -23.26 -17.79 -6.11
CA LEU A 132 -22.00 -17.89 -5.35
C LEU A 132 -22.18 -18.57 -3.98
N GLY A 133 -23.39 -18.66 -3.47
CA GLY A 133 -23.70 -19.17 -2.13
C GLY A 133 -23.14 -18.29 -1.01
N LYS A 134 -23.19 -18.84 0.22
CA LYS A 134 -22.69 -18.17 1.43
C LYS A 134 -21.23 -17.76 1.29
N ALA A 135 -20.90 -16.54 1.69
CA ALA A 135 -19.52 -16.08 1.68
C ALA A 135 -18.67 -16.89 2.68
N PRO A 136 -17.44 -17.30 2.29
CA PRO A 136 -16.49 -17.88 3.23
C PRO A 136 -16.23 -16.94 4.40
N ARG A 137 -16.14 -17.51 5.60
CA ARG A 137 -15.86 -16.77 6.84
C ARG A 137 -14.37 -16.76 7.09
N PHE A 138 -13.78 -15.57 7.21
CA PHE A 138 -12.33 -15.39 7.39
C PHE A 138 -11.80 -16.12 8.63
N ASP A 139 -12.58 -16.14 9.70
CA ASP A 139 -12.31 -16.83 10.97
C ASP A 139 -12.51 -18.36 10.89
N ALA A 140 -13.09 -18.88 9.80
CA ALA A 140 -13.36 -20.30 9.60
C ALA A 140 -12.42 -21.02 8.60
N VAL A 141 -11.61 -20.30 7.80
CA VAL A 141 -10.71 -20.93 6.80
C VAL A 141 -9.38 -21.37 7.38
N GLU A 142 -8.89 -22.59 7.15
CA GLU A 142 -7.60 -23.02 7.73
C GLU A 142 -6.45 -22.06 7.38
N PRO A 143 -5.59 -21.66 8.35
CA PRO A 143 -4.50 -20.73 8.10
C PRO A 143 -3.41 -21.36 7.22
N LEU A 144 -2.90 -20.58 6.26
CA LEU A 144 -1.82 -20.99 5.37
C LEU A 144 -0.59 -20.11 5.57
N LEU A 145 0.56 -20.71 5.84
CA LEU A 145 1.85 -20.03 5.90
C LEU A 145 2.72 -20.52 4.73
N LYS A 146 2.75 -19.73 3.65
CA LYS A 146 3.70 -19.90 2.54
C LYS A 146 4.73 -18.78 2.57
N ILE A 147 5.96 -19.10 2.20
CA ILE A 147 7.07 -18.14 2.04
C ILE A 147 7.36 -18.02 0.54
N ALA A 148 7.69 -16.82 0.08
CA ALA A 148 7.99 -16.60 -1.33
C ALA A 148 9.30 -17.28 -1.72
N ASP A 149 9.33 -17.88 -2.91
CA ASP A 149 10.58 -18.30 -3.52
C ASP A 149 11.36 -17.06 -3.97
N MET A 150 12.59 -16.94 -3.49
CA MET A 150 13.48 -15.81 -3.77
C MET A 150 14.40 -16.09 -4.98
N ALA A 151 14.21 -17.18 -5.70
CA ALA A 151 14.94 -17.55 -6.92
C ALA A 151 14.59 -16.68 -8.15
N LEU A 152 14.35 -15.38 -7.96
CA LEU A 152 14.08 -14.43 -9.05
C LEU A 152 15.36 -13.69 -9.46
N THR A 153 15.54 -13.52 -10.77
CA THR A 153 16.61 -12.68 -11.33
C THR A 153 16.23 -11.21 -11.19
N ALA A 154 17.05 -10.41 -10.52
CA ALA A 154 16.85 -8.98 -10.41
C ALA A 154 16.97 -8.27 -11.78
N LEU A 155 16.25 -7.15 -11.95
CA LEU A 155 16.27 -6.34 -13.18
C LEU A 155 17.62 -5.69 -13.51
N ARG A 156 18.52 -5.65 -12.53
CA ARG A 156 19.84 -5.05 -12.59
C ARG A 156 20.77 -5.79 -11.62
N PRO A 157 22.10 -5.66 -11.78
CA PRO A 157 23.04 -6.13 -10.77
C PRO A 157 22.71 -5.53 -9.40
N LEU A 158 22.74 -6.38 -8.38
CA LEU A 158 22.67 -5.98 -6.98
C LEU A 158 24.06 -6.04 -6.37
N GLY A 159 24.36 -5.12 -5.48
CA GLY A 159 25.69 -4.93 -4.93
C GLY A 159 25.67 -4.20 -3.59
N THR A 160 26.84 -3.99 -3.03
CA THR A 160 27.01 -3.45 -1.68
C THR A 160 27.24 -1.94 -1.66
N GLY A 161 27.33 -1.28 -2.82
CA GLY A 161 27.71 0.14 -2.88
C GLY A 161 29.15 0.39 -2.44
N LYS A 162 30.02 -0.63 -2.46
CA LYS A 162 31.44 -0.53 -2.11
C LYS A 162 32.17 0.59 -2.86
N ASN A 163 31.80 0.79 -4.12
CA ASN A 163 32.40 1.80 -5.01
C ASN A 163 31.61 3.12 -5.03
N ALA A 164 30.71 3.35 -4.06
CA ALA A 164 29.92 4.57 -3.99
C ALA A 164 30.79 5.82 -3.75
N ALA A 165 30.38 6.94 -4.33
CA ALA A 165 31.08 8.22 -4.22
C ALA A 165 30.83 8.94 -2.87
N LEU A 166 30.90 8.20 -1.76
CA LEU A 166 30.63 8.71 -0.41
C LEU A 166 31.51 9.91 -0.01
N PRO A 167 32.82 9.97 -0.35
CA PRO A 167 33.63 11.16 -0.06
C PRO A 167 33.08 12.42 -0.75
N LYS A 168 32.70 12.34 -2.03
CA LYS A 168 32.13 13.45 -2.79
C LYS A 168 30.78 13.90 -2.22
N LEU A 169 29.96 12.94 -1.81
CA LEU A 169 28.70 13.23 -1.12
C LEU A 169 28.96 14.03 0.17
N LYS A 170 29.90 13.57 1.02
CA LYS A 170 30.23 14.25 2.28
C LYS A 170 30.73 15.67 2.05
N GLU A 171 31.57 15.90 1.03
CA GLU A 171 32.05 17.24 0.66
C GLU A 171 30.90 18.16 0.27
N ALA A 172 29.98 17.71 -0.59
CA ALA A 172 28.83 18.50 -1.00
C ALA A 172 27.85 18.79 0.14
N ILE A 173 27.65 17.82 1.04
CA ILE A 173 26.87 18.02 2.25
C ILE A 173 27.53 19.10 3.11
N LYS A 174 28.84 19.04 3.36
CA LYS A 174 29.56 20.06 4.15
C LYS A 174 29.45 21.45 3.53
N ALA A 175 29.51 21.56 2.21
CA ALA A 175 29.37 22.83 1.50
C ALA A 175 27.98 23.46 1.68
N LYS A 176 26.93 22.63 1.77
CA LYS A 176 25.54 23.07 1.91
C LYS A 176 25.04 23.11 3.35
N LEU A 177 25.73 22.49 4.29
CA LEU A 177 25.29 22.42 5.69
C LEU A 177 25.04 23.80 6.33
N PRO A 178 25.82 24.88 6.07
CA PRO A 178 25.57 26.18 6.70
C PRO A 178 24.22 26.82 6.35
N GLU A 179 23.58 26.44 5.24
CA GLU A 179 22.25 26.94 4.84
C GLU A 179 21.11 26.03 5.30
N LEU A 180 21.40 24.96 6.04
CA LEU A 180 20.44 23.91 6.40
C LEU A 180 20.33 23.72 7.91
N GLU A 181 19.12 23.44 8.39
CA GLU A 181 18.87 23.05 9.78
C GLU A 181 19.58 21.73 10.14
N CYS A 182 19.56 20.78 9.20
CA CYS A 182 20.31 19.53 9.24
C CYS A 182 20.31 18.83 7.88
N VAL A 183 21.15 17.80 7.73
CA VAL A 183 21.06 16.82 6.64
C VAL A 183 20.72 15.44 7.17
N ILE A 184 19.65 14.84 6.66
CA ILE A 184 19.13 13.55 7.10
C ILE A 184 19.67 12.42 6.21
N GLY A 185 20.15 11.32 6.80
CA GLY A 185 20.48 10.09 6.08
C GLY A 185 20.82 8.97 7.07
N TRP A 186 21.97 8.32 6.93
CA TRP A 186 22.32 7.14 7.74
C TRP A 186 23.72 7.25 8.35
N GLN A 187 23.86 6.71 9.56
CA GLN A 187 25.12 6.42 10.22
C GLN A 187 25.16 4.96 10.67
N GLN A 188 26.34 4.50 11.07
CA GLN A 188 26.50 3.20 11.73
C GLN A 188 25.64 3.13 13.00
N GLY A 189 24.99 1.99 13.21
CA GLY A 189 24.19 1.70 14.38
C GLY A 189 25.05 1.23 15.56
N TYR A 190 24.46 0.38 16.40
CA TYR A 190 25.18 -0.20 17.54
C TYR A 190 26.18 -1.30 17.14
N ASP A 191 26.07 -1.84 15.92
CA ASP A 191 27.01 -2.78 15.32
C ASP A 191 27.21 -2.44 13.83
N GLU A 192 28.17 -3.12 13.18
CA GLU A 192 28.52 -2.89 11.77
C GLU A 192 27.48 -3.42 10.77
N ALA A 193 26.57 -4.30 11.19
CA ALA A 193 25.53 -4.88 10.34
C ALA A 193 24.21 -4.07 10.37
N ARG A 194 24.21 -2.91 11.02
CA ARG A 194 23.02 -2.07 11.18
C ARG A 194 23.35 -0.60 10.96
N THR A 195 22.42 0.10 10.33
CA THR A 195 22.45 1.56 10.23
C THR A 195 21.25 2.16 10.92
N VAL A 196 21.40 3.40 11.36
CA VAL A 196 20.33 4.19 11.97
C VAL A 196 20.25 5.56 11.30
N PRO A 197 19.08 6.22 11.32
CA PRO A 197 18.97 7.57 10.82
C PRO A 197 19.94 8.55 11.51
N LEU A 198 20.61 9.37 10.71
CA LEU A 198 21.48 10.46 11.15
C LEU A 198 20.84 11.80 10.83
N PHE A 199 20.90 12.75 11.76
CA PHE A 199 20.53 14.15 11.56
C PHE A 199 21.79 15.00 11.73
N ALA A 200 22.56 15.17 10.65
CA ALA A 200 23.83 15.87 10.69
C ALA A 200 23.62 17.38 10.78
N ARG A 201 24.17 18.00 11.83
CA ARG A 201 24.06 19.46 12.08
C ARG A 201 25.41 20.15 12.07
N THR A 202 26.48 19.39 12.25
CA THR A 202 27.86 19.89 12.23
C THR A 202 28.68 19.19 11.14
N PRO A 203 29.77 19.80 10.65
CA PRO A 203 30.67 19.14 9.71
C PRO A 203 31.20 17.79 10.22
N GLN A 204 31.38 17.64 11.53
CA GLN A 204 31.81 16.39 12.18
C GLN A 204 30.71 15.32 12.14
N ASP A 205 29.43 15.70 12.18
CA ASP A 205 28.36 14.73 11.97
C ASP A 205 28.37 14.20 10.54
N VAL A 206 28.76 15.03 9.56
CA VAL A 206 28.85 14.60 8.16
C VAL A 206 29.87 13.47 7.97
N ASP A 207 30.92 13.44 8.80
CA ASP A 207 31.91 12.37 8.76
C ASP A 207 31.33 11.00 9.15
N LYS A 208 30.20 10.97 9.89
CA LYS A 208 29.49 9.75 10.31
C LYS A 208 28.60 9.16 9.21
N PHE A 209 28.38 9.85 8.09
CA PHE A 209 27.54 9.28 7.02
C PHE A 209 28.13 7.96 6.51
N VAL A 210 27.25 6.97 6.37
CA VAL A 210 27.54 5.67 5.77
C VAL A 210 26.62 5.43 4.58
N TRP A 211 27.12 4.65 3.61
CA TRP A 211 26.34 4.19 2.46
C TRP A 211 26.66 2.74 2.17
N GLY A 212 25.62 1.95 1.92
CA GLY A 212 25.76 0.55 1.58
C GLY A 212 24.47 -0.23 1.74
N PRO A 213 24.55 -1.56 1.84
CA PRO A 213 23.39 -2.44 1.74
C PRO A 213 22.53 -2.42 3.01
N PHE A 214 23.04 -1.85 4.10
CA PHE A 214 22.35 -1.72 5.37
C PHE A 214 21.53 -0.42 5.50
N ASN A 215 21.60 0.49 4.52
CA ASN A 215 20.85 1.76 4.49
C ASN A 215 19.35 1.53 4.18
N VAL A 216 18.70 0.74 5.03
CA VAL A 216 17.36 0.20 4.81
C VAL A 216 16.26 1.23 5.04
N ASN A 217 16.41 2.08 6.07
CA ASN A 217 15.39 3.05 6.45
C ASN A 217 15.13 4.07 5.34
N ASN A 218 13.89 4.56 5.26
CA ASN A 218 13.54 5.67 4.38
C ASN A 218 13.51 6.99 5.18
N PRO A 219 14.51 7.89 5.01
CA PRO A 219 14.62 9.13 5.79
C PRO A 219 13.51 10.13 5.49
N ALA A 220 12.76 9.97 4.38
CA ALA A 220 11.67 10.88 4.02
C ALA A 220 10.57 10.94 5.09
N VAL A 221 10.45 9.90 5.92
CA VAL A 221 9.49 9.83 7.04
C VAL A 221 9.64 10.99 8.04
N TYR A 222 10.83 11.60 8.11
CA TYR A 222 11.12 12.70 9.02
C TYR A 222 10.85 14.09 8.42
N LEU A 223 10.76 14.22 7.09
CA LEU A 223 10.64 15.54 6.47
C LEU A 223 9.42 16.36 6.95
N PRO A 224 8.22 15.77 7.18
CA PRO A 224 7.09 16.54 7.69
C PRO A 224 7.33 17.21 9.04
N THR A 225 8.25 16.70 9.88
CA THR A 225 8.56 17.32 11.18
C THR A 225 9.40 18.59 11.06
N PHE A 226 9.93 18.89 9.87
CA PHE A 226 10.73 20.07 9.57
C PHE A 226 10.00 21.11 8.71
N ARG A 227 8.66 21.08 8.69
CA ARG A 227 7.86 22.03 7.91
C ARG A 227 8.26 23.48 8.22
N GLY A 228 8.59 24.25 7.18
CA GLY A 228 9.05 25.65 7.29
C GLY A 228 10.53 25.82 7.65
N LYS A 229 11.32 24.74 7.63
CA LYS A 229 12.77 24.77 7.79
C LYS A 229 13.46 24.18 6.57
N LYS A 230 14.58 24.77 6.16
CA LYS A 230 15.40 24.24 5.08
C LYS A 230 16.22 23.04 5.55
N VAL A 231 16.05 21.88 4.94
CA VAL A 231 16.71 20.61 5.31
C VAL A 231 17.32 19.91 4.11
N GLY A 232 18.45 19.24 4.33
CA GLY A 232 19.03 18.32 3.34
C GLY A 232 18.57 16.89 3.60
N ILE A 233 18.50 16.08 2.56
CA ILE A 233 18.22 14.65 2.67
C ILE A 233 19.06 13.85 1.69
N VAL A 234 19.71 12.79 2.19
CA VAL A 234 20.40 11.81 1.37
C VAL A 234 19.39 10.74 0.95
N VAL A 235 19.26 10.48 -0.36
CA VAL A 235 18.19 9.64 -0.91
C VAL A 235 18.70 8.56 -1.85
N LYS A 236 18.13 7.36 -1.69
CA LYS A 236 18.07 6.34 -2.75
C LYS A 236 16.93 6.71 -3.72
N GLY A 237 16.84 6.04 -4.87
CA GLY A 237 15.72 6.29 -5.82
C GLY A 237 14.32 6.10 -5.21
N CYS A 238 14.11 5.05 -4.41
CA CYS A 238 12.83 4.84 -3.71
C CYS A 238 12.54 5.85 -2.58
N ASP A 239 13.58 6.40 -1.95
CA ASP A 239 13.43 7.44 -0.93
C ASP A 239 13.03 8.76 -1.61
N ALA A 240 13.67 9.10 -2.73
CA ALA A 240 13.34 10.29 -3.53
C ALA A 240 11.90 10.27 -4.03
N ARG A 241 11.38 9.11 -4.46
CA ARG A 241 9.95 8.96 -4.78
C ARG A 241 9.05 9.30 -3.60
N SER A 242 9.49 8.97 -2.38
CA SER A 242 8.74 9.32 -1.17
C SER A 242 8.79 10.82 -0.90
N VAL A 243 9.90 11.49 -1.22
CA VAL A 243 9.97 12.96 -1.18
C VAL A 243 9.00 13.58 -2.21
N VAL A 244 8.96 13.05 -3.44
CA VAL A 244 8.00 13.49 -4.48
C VAL A 244 6.56 13.37 -3.99
N GLU A 245 6.20 12.24 -3.38
CA GLU A 245 4.85 12.04 -2.87
C GLU A 245 4.50 13.01 -1.72
N LEU A 246 5.45 13.32 -0.83
CA LEU A 246 5.24 14.34 0.21
C LEU A 246 5.04 15.74 -0.40
N LEU A 247 5.69 16.05 -1.52
CA LEU A 247 5.49 17.29 -2.27
C LEU A 247 4.09 17.33 -2.90
N GLN A 248 3.66 16.24 -3.55
CA GLN A 248 2.32 16.13 -4.16
C GLN A 248 1.19 16.32 -3.14
N GLU A 249 1.38 15.81 -1.91
CA GLU A 249 0.43 15.94 -0.81
C GLU A 249 0.55 17.27 -0.04
N ASN A 250 1.42 18.19 -0.49
CA ASN A 250 1.67 19.50 0.14
C ASN A 250 2.08 19.41 1.62
N LEU A 251 2.74 18.32 2.00
CA LEU A 251 3.24 18.09 3.36
C LEU A 251 4.59 18.76 3.59
N ILE A 252 5.34 18.98 2.50
CA ILE A 252 6.61 19.69 2.47
C ILE A 252 6.64 20.61 1.24
N SER A 253 7.51 21.61 1.24
CA SER A 253 7.71 22.54 0.12
C SER A 253 9.03 22.22 -0.60
N ARG A 254 9.09 22.46 -1.91
CA ARG A 254 10.26 22.09 -2.73
C ARG A 254 11.49 22.93 -2.38
N GLU A 255 11.28 24.19 -2.08
CA GLU A 255 12.28 25.19 -1.70
C GLU A 255 12.95 24.89 -0.34
N ASP A 256 12.26 24.14 0.52
CA ASP A 256 12.70 23.78 1.87
C ASP A 256 13.57 22.52 1.88
N VAL A 257 13.74 21.81 0.77
CA VAL A 257 14.43 20.51 0.74
C VAL A 257 15.53 20.48 -0.30
N ILE A 258 16.74 20.08 0.11
CA ILE A 258 17.87 19.77 -0.79
C ILE A 258 18.09 18.27 -0.84
N LEU A 259 17.99 17.68 -2.04
CA LEU A 259 18.12 16.24 -2.26
C LEU A 259 19.53 15.90 -2.74
N PHE A 260 20.26 15.13 -1.91
CA PHE A 260 21.55 14.53 -2.27
C PHE A 260 21.33 13.06 -2.65
N ALA A 261 21.50 12.73 -3.92
CA ALA A 261 21.25 11.40 -4.45
C ALA A 261 22.53 10.60 -4.68
N MET A 262 22.45 9.30 -4.41
CA MET A 262 23.45 8.33 -4.85
C MET A 262 22.76 7.07 -5.43
N PRO A 263 23.36 6.41 -6.45
CA PRO A 263 22.87 5.17 -7.01
C PRO A 263 22.78 4.09 -5.95
N CYS A 264 21.60 3.50 -5.81
CA CYS A 264 21.36 2.41 -4.88
C CYS A 264 21.59 1.07 -5.58
N GLU A 265 22.48 0.25 -5.03
CA GLU A 265 22.74 -1.10 -5.53
C GLU A 265 21.84 -2.17 -4.92
N GLY A 266 21.04 -1.82 -3.92
CA GLY A 266 20.13 -2.73 -3.23
C GLY A 266 20.26 -2.60 -1.72
N THR A 267 19.32 -3.18 -0.98
CA THR A 267 19.36 -3.21 0.49
C THR A 267 19.04 -4.61 1.00
N LEU A 268 19.68 -5.04 2.07
CA LEU A 268 19.56 -6.39 2.63
C LEU A 268 18.25 -6.63 3.38
N ASP A 269 17.77 -7.86 3.30
CA ASP A 269 16.72 -8.39 4.15
C ASP A 269 17.35 -9.00 5.42
N MET A 270 17.43 -8.18 6.47
CA MET A 270 18.01 -8.60 7.73
C MET A 270 17.21 -9.69 8.46
N ALA A 271 15.92 -9.86 8.14
CA ALA A 271 15.15 -10.96 8.71
C ALA A 271 15.64 -12.30 8.14
N ARG A 272 15.83 -12.37 6.82
CA ARG A 272 16.37 -13.56 6.13
C ARG A 272 17.83 -13.84 6.50
N ILE A 273 18.65 -12.80 6.65
CA ILE A 273 20.01 -12.95 7.18
C ILE A 273 19.96 -13.49 8.61
N GLY A 274 19.09 -12.95 9.46
CA GLY A 274 18.94 -13.38 10.85
C GLY A 274 18.59 -14.87 10.97
N GLU A 275 17.76 -15.41 10.08
CA GLU A 275 17.48 -16.85 10.03
C GLU A 275 18.73 -17.72 9.78
N LYS A 276 19.68 -17.22 8.99
CA LYS A 276 20.93 -17.92 8.65
C LYS A 276 22.05 -17.71 9.67
N LEU A 277 22.14 -16.51 10.24
CA LEU A 277 23.06 -16.22 11.34
C LEU A 277 22.66 -17.00 12.60
N GLY A 278 21.36 -17.24 12.80
CA GLY A 278 20.85 -17.85 14.02
C GLY A 278 20.98 -16.90 15.21
N ARG A 279 21.12 -17.46 16.41
CA ARG A 279 21.34 -16.68 17.63
C ARG A 279 22.83 -16.34 17.74
N TYR A 280 23.13 -15.06 17.89
CA TYR A 280 24.46 -14.53 18.17
C TYR A 280 24.38 -13.47 19.27
N THR A 281 25.50 -13.19 19.92
CA THR A 281 25.61 -12.17 20.97
C THR A 281 26.20 -10.87 20.41
N THR A 282 27.26 -10.99 19.60
CA THR A 282 27.93 -9.85 18.97
C THR A 282 28.05 -10.03 17.46
N VAL A 283 28.05 -8.91 16.75
CA VAL A 283 28.59 -8.83 15.39
C VAL A 283 29.98 -8.23 15.53
N ASP A 284 30.99 -9.02 15.23
CA ASP A 284 32.40 -8.69 15.47
C ASP A 284 32.97 -7.84 14.34
N ALA A 285 32.55 -8.13 13.10
CA ALA A 285 32.99 -7.42 11.91
C ALA A 285 32.03 -7.63 10.74
N VAL A 286 32.00 -6.66 9.82
CA VAL A 286 31.34 -6.79 8.52
C VAL A 286 32.28 -6.35 7.40
N VAL A 287 32.51 -7.26 6.44
CA VAL A 287 33.33 -7.00 5.26
C VAL A 287 32.47 -7.08 4.01
N CYS A 288 32.50 -6.02 3.20
CA CYS A 288 31.80 -5.97 1.92
C CYS A 288 32.79 -6.13 0.75
N ASP A 289 32.50 -7.06 -0.15
CA ASP A 289 32.99 -7.01 -1.54
C ASP A 289 31.91 -6.39 -2.44
N GLU A 290 32.08 -6.39 -3.76
CA GLU A 290 31.13 -5.70 -4.66
C GLU A 290 29.73 -6.31 -4.65
N ALA A 291 29.61 -7.62 -4.45
CA ALA A 291 28.34 -8.36 -4.59
C ALA A 291 27.93 -9.12 -3.32
N SER A 292 28.83 -9.30 -2.35
CA SER A 292 28.65 -10.10 -1.16
C SER A 292 29.07 -9.37 0.10
N ILE A 293 28.46 -9.79 1.20
CA ILE A 293 28.76 -9.33 2.55
C ILE A 293 29.17 -10.54 3.38
N THR A 294 30.30 -10.44 4.08
CA THR A 294 30.68 -11.38 5.14
C THR A 294 30.40 -10.74 6.49
N ILE A 295 29.57 -11.38 7.31
CA ILE A 295 29.29 -10.98 8.69
C ILE A 295 29.99 -11.99 9.60
N THR A 296 30.88 -11.50 10.46
CA THR A 296 31.49 -12.30 11.53
C THR A 296 30.67 -12.10 12.80
N ALA A 297 30.06 -13.15 13.31
CA ALA A 297 29.23 -13.12 14.52
C ALA A 297 29.67 -14.22 15.50
N ASP A 298 29.94 -13.84 16.75
CA ASP A 298 30.53 -14.71 17.78
C ASP A 298 31.75 -15.51 17.24
N GLY A 299 32.61 -14.85 16.45
CA GLY A 299 33.81 -15.43 15.82
C GLY A 299 33.56 -16.31 14.58
N LYS A 300 32.31 -16.47 14.13
CA LYS A 300 31.95 -17.28 12.95
C LYS A 300 31.63 -16.41 11.75
N GLU A 301 32.25 -16.73 10.62
CA GLU A 301 32.01 -16.02 9.36
C GLU A 301 30.80 -16.59 8.60
N HIS A 302 29.93 -15.69 8.15
CA HIS A 302 28.79 -16.01 7.31
C HIS A 302 28.79 -15.10 6.08
N ARG A 303 28.79 -15.69 4.89
CA ARG A 303 28.81 -14.96 3.61
C ARG A 303 27.42 -14.93 2.98
N PHE A 304 26.98 -13.75 2.54
CA PHE A 304 25.68 -13.49 1.95
C PHE A 304 25.84 -12.77 0.61
N CYS A 305 25.27 -13.32 -0.46
CA CYS A 305 25.22 -12.67 -1.76
C CYS A 305 24.02 -11.71 -1.86
N MET A 306 24.22 -10.51 -2.40
CA MET A 306 23.15 -9.53 -2.61
C MET A 306 22.04 -10.04 -3.53
N ALA A 307 22.39 -10.85 -4.53
CA ALA A 307 21.41 -11.47 -5.44
C ALA A 307 20.43 -12.40 -4.70
N ASP A 308 20.84 -12.96 -3.56
CA ASP A 308 20.04 -13.91 -2.81
C ASP A 308 19.39 -13.29 -1.57
N PHE A 309 20.01 -12.29 -0.94
CA PHE A 309 19.60 -11.75 0.37
C PHE A 309 19.13 -10.30 0.35
N ALA A 310 18.95 -9.69 -0.83
CA ALA A 310 18.31 -8.39 -0.92
C ALA A 310 16.81 -8.44 -0.52
N GLN A 311 16.25 -7.29 -0.16
CA GLN A 311 14.82 -7.13 0.07
C GLN A 311 14.04 -7.36 -1.24
N GLY A 312 12.88 -8.01 -1.17
CA GLY A 312 12.05 -8.35 -2.34
C GLY A 312 11.78 -7.16 -3.29
N LYS A 313 11.61 -5.95 -2.74
CA LYS A 313 11.45 -4.71 -3.54
C LYS A 313 12.61 -4.41 -4.49
N CYS A 314 13.82 -4.85 -4.18
CA CYS A 314 15.03 -4.53 -4.93
C CYS A 314 15.10 -5.33 -6.24
N TYR A 315 14.52 -6.53 -6.29
CA TYR A 315 14.50 -7.39 -7.48
C TYR A 315 13.76 -6.74 -8.66
N GLY A 316 12.66 -6.03 -8.37
CA GLY A 316 11.87 -5.28 -9.36
C GLY A 316 12.17 -3.78 -9.41
N CYS A 317 13.28 -3.31 -8.84
CA CYS A 317 13.56 -1.88 -8.75
C CYS A 317 14.06 -1.31 -10.09
N ALA A 318 13.19 -0.57 -10.77
CA ALA A 318 13.51 0.12 -12.02
C ALA A 318 14.10 1.55 -11.84
N THR A 319 14.19 2.04 -10.60
CA THR A 319 14.65 3.42 -10.28
C THR A 319 15.76 3.39 -9.22
N PRO A 320 16.96 2.87 -9.55
CA PRO A 320 18.09 2.79 -8.60
C PRO A 320 18.65 4.17 -8.22
N LEU A 321 18.58 5.13 -9.14
CA LEU A 321 18.96 6.52 -8.90
C LEU A 321 17.71 7.40 -8.79
N ALA A 322 17.79 8.46 -7.99
CA ALA A 322 16.71 9.41 -7.82
C ALA A 322 16.44 10.18 -9.12
N ALA A 323 15.19 10.14 -9.60
CA ALA A 323 14.76 10.95 -10.74
C ALA A 323 14.68 12.45 -10.39
N LEU A 324 14.31 12.76 -9.14
CA LEU A 324 14.36 14.11 -8.57
C LEU A 324 15.55 14.20 -7.61
N SER A 325 16.51 15.08 -7.90
CA SER A 325 17.63 15.42 -7.01
C SER A 325 18.18 16.81 -7.31
N ASP A 326 18.83 17.43 -6.33
CA ASP A 326 19.57 18.69 -6.50
C ASP A 326 21.04 18.43 -6.80
N VAL A 327 21.59 17.43 -6.13
CA VAL A 327 22.97 16.98 -6.29
C VAL A 327 22.97 15.47 -6.41
N SER A 328 23.61 14.93 -7.45
CA SER A 328 23.70 13.50 -7.69
C SER A 328 25.14 13.08 -7.94
N PHE A 329 25.55 11.95 -7.37
CA PHE A 329 26.91 11.41 -7.50
C PHE A 329 26.89 9.99 -8.05
N GLY A 330 27.98 9.58 -8.71
CA GLY A 330 28.10 8.23 -9.25
C GLY A 330 27.41 8.03 -10.60
N ALA A 331 27.70 6.90 -11.25
CA ALA A 331 27.10 6.56 -12.53
C ALA A 331 25.70 5.98 -12.33
N PRO A 332 24.74 6.27 -13.24
CA PRO A 332 23.46 5.56 -13.27
C PRO A 332 23.68 4.05 -13.40
N VAL A 333 22.89 3.26 -12.68
CA VAL A 333 22.90 1.80 -12.83
C VAL A 333 22.03 1.46 -14.03
N ASP A 334 22.56 0.65 -14.94
CA ASP A 334 21.80 0.16 -16.09
C ASP A 334 20.65 -0.77 -15.63
N VAL A 335 19.45 -0.51 -16.14
CA VAL A 335 18.23 -1.22 -15.77
C VAL A 335 17.69 -1.88 -17.02
N LYS A 336 17.55 -3.20 -16.99
CA LYS A 336 16.95 -3.92 -18.12
C LYS A 336 15.49 -3.47 -18.30
N PRO A 337 15.03 -3.22 -19.54
CA PRO A 337 13.68 -2.72 -19.82
C PRO A 337 12.60 -3.82 -19.71
N VAL A 338 12.73 -4.71 -18.73
CA VAL A 338 11.81 -5.83 -18.50
C VAL A 338 11.00 -5.54 -17.24
N SER A 339 9.72 -5.87 -17.25
CA SER A 339 8.90 -5.83 -16.03
C SER A 339 9.22 -7.07 -15.18
N ALA A 340 9.57 -6.87 -13.91
CA ALA A 340 9.72 -7.96 -12.95
C ALA A 340 8.72 -7.80 -11.81
N THR A 341 8.03 -8.90 -11.51
CA THR A 341 7.20 -9.03 -10.33
C THR A 341 8.07 -9.39 -9.12
N PRO A 342 8.05 -8.62 -8.01
CA PRO A 342 8.74 -8.97 -6.78
C PRO A 342 8.32 -10.35 -6.24
N PRO A 343 9.21 -11.09 -5.56
CA PRO A 343 8.95 -12.47 -5.09
C PRO A 343 7.65 -12.64 -4.30
N GLU A 344 7.40 -11.81 -3.30
CA GLU A 344 6.22 -11.92 -2.43
C GLU A 344 4.93 -11.61 -3.17
N LEU A 345 5.03 -10.76 -4.20
CA LEU A 345 3.91 -10.42 -5.06
C LEU A 345 3.60 -11.55 -6.04
N ALA A 346 4.64 -12.20 -6.60
CA ALA A 346 4.50 -13.40 -7.44
C ALA A 346 3.89 -14.57 -6.68
N LEU A 347 4.29 -14.77 -5.41
CA LEU A 347 3.65 -15.75 -4.53
C LEU A 347 2.15 -15.46 -4.41
N LEU A 348 1.77 -14.22 -4.13
CA LEU A 348 0.36 -13.87 -3.96
C LEU A 348 -0.44 -14.05 -5.26
N ASP A 349 0.18 -13.75 -6.41
CA ASP A 349 -0.42 -13.97 -7.73
C ASP A 349 -0.68 -15.46 -8.00
N SER A 350 0.18 -16.37 -7.51
CA SER A 350 0.04 -17.81 -7.74
C SER A 350 -1.00 -18.50 -6.86
N LEU A 351 -1.47 -17.85 -5.79
CA LEU A 351 -2.50 -18.39 -4.92
C LEU A 351 -3.90 -18.24 -5.52
N SER A 352 -4.70 -19.31 -5.45
CA SER A 352 -6.14 -19.24 -5.71
C SER A 352 -6.86 -18.35 -4.69
N LEU A 353 -8.09 -17.95 -5.00
CA LEU A 353 -8.87 -17.07 -4.14
C LEU A 353 -9.04 -17.61 -2.69
N PRO A 354 -9.40 -18.89 -2.46
CA PRO A 354 -9.45 -19.45 -1.11
C PRO A 354 -8.07 -19.50 -0.44
N GLU A 355 -7.02 -19.85 -1.17
CA GLU A 355 -5.66 -19.87 -0.64
C GLU A 355 -5.18 -18.49 -0.21
N ARG A 356 -5.57 -17.41 -0.92
CA ARG A 356 -5.28 -16.03 -0.50
C ARG A 356 -5.95 -15.69 0.82
N MET A 357 -7.20 -16.10 1.03
CA MET A 357 -7.90 -15.88 2.30
C MET A 357 -7.18 -16.62 3.45
N SER A 358 -6.88 -17.90 3.25
CA SER A 358 -6.10 -18.72 4.19
C SER A 358 -4.71 -18.14 4.46
N PHE A 359 -4.04 -17.65 3.42
CA PHE A 359 -2.73 -17.02 3.53
C PHE A 359 -2.78 -15.79 4.43
N TRP A 360 -3.72 -14.88 4.19
CA TRP A 360 -3.86 -13.70 5.03
C TRP A 360 -4.30 -14.04 6.45
N ARG A 361 -5.15 -15.06 6.67
CA ARG A 361 -5.44 -15.54 8.03
C ARG A 361 -4.17 -16.00 8.74
N GLY A 362 -3.35 -16.82 8.10
CA GLY A 362 -2.07 -17.29 8.64
C GLY A 362 -1.12 -16.13 8.95
N GLN A 363 -0.95 -15.18 8.03
CA GLN A 363 -0.10 -14.02 8.24
C GLN A 363 -0.60 -13.11 9.36
N MET A 364 -1.92 -12.86 9.45
CA MET A 364 -2.50 -12.05 10.52
C MET A 364 -2.45 -12.75 11.88
N GLY A 365 -2.47 -14.09 11.93
CA GLY A 365 -2.23 -14.86 13.15
C GLY A 365 -0.88 -14.51 13.81
N LYS A 366 0.15 -14.24 13.01
CA LYS A 366 1.47 -13.80 13.50
C LYS A 366 1.51 -12.34 13.95
N CYS A 367 0.61 -11.49 13.46
CA CYS A 367 0.69 -10.05 13.63
C CYS A 367 0.54 -9.66 15.11
N LEU A 368 1.51 -8.91 15.65
CA LEU A 368 1.50 -8.42 17.03
C LEU A 368 0.67 -7.14 17.23
N ARG A 369 0.13 -6.56 16.14
CA ARG A 369 -0.55 -5.26 16.14
C ARG A 369 0.28 -4.13 16.79
N CYS A 370 1.61 -4.17 16.64
CA CYS A 370 2.54 -3.17 17.19
C CYS A 370 2.62 -1.86 16.38
N TYR A 371 1.95 -1.79 15.23
CA TYR A 371 1.93 -0.64 14.32
C TYR A 371 3.29 -0.15 13.80
N ALA A 372 4.36 -0.95 13.90
CA ALA A 372 5.66 -0.61 13.31
C ALA A 372 5.56 -0.34 11.80
N CYS A 373 4.73 -1.10 11.09
CA CYS A 373 4.48 -0.92 9.66
C CYS A 373 3.82 0.43 9.31
N ARG A 374 3.03 1.00 10.22
CA ARG A 374 2.44 2.35 10.11
C ARG A 374 3.48 3.41 10.41
N ASN A 375 4.18 3.27 11.53
CA ASN A 375 5.09 4.30 12.04
C ASN A 375 6.33 4.47 11.14
N ALA A 376 6.77 3.40 10.46
CA ALA A 376 7.86 3.44 9.50
C ALA A 376 7.45 3.96 8.11
N CYS A 377 6.15 4.08 7.82
CA CYS A 377 5.67 4.52 6.51
C CYS A 377 5.81 6.05 6.37
N PRO A 378 6.51 6.56 5.33
CA PRO A 378 6.63 8.00 5.10
C PRO A 378 5.30 8.65 4.70
N MET A 379 4.35 7.87 4.17
CA MET A 379 3.03 8.35 3.73
C MET A 379 1.93 8.22 4.79
N CYS A 380 2.24 7.67 5.97
CA CYS A 380 1.33 7.66 7.10
C CYS A 380 1.47 8.95 7.92
N VAL A 381 0.76 9.99 7.49
CA VAL A 381 0.87 11.35 8.06
C VAL A 381 -0.25 11.72 9.03
N CYS A 382 -1.36 10.98 9.06
CA CYS A 382 -2.47 11.22 9.99
C CYS A 382 -2.18 10.71 11.43
N ARG A 383 -0.96 10.94 11.93
CA ARG A 383 -0.47 10.32 13.18
C ARG A 383 -1.29 10.72 14.41
N ASP A 384 -1.83 11.93 14.44
CA ASP A 384 -2.58 12.45 15.59
C ASP A 384 -4.04 11.97 15.64
N TYR A 385 -4.60 11.55 14.50
CA TYR A 385 -6.00 11.11 14.36
C TYR A 385 -6.10 9.83 13.53
N CYS A 386 -5.24 8.85 13.81
CA CYS A 386 -5.27 7.57 13.12
C CYS A 386 -6.52 6.77 13.54
N VAL A 387 -7.24 6.22 12.56
CA VAL A 387 -8.41 5.36 12.79
C VAL A 387 -8.11 4.11 13.64
N SER A 388 -6.84 3.71 13.72
CA SER A 388 -6.39 2.59 14.57
C SER A 388 -6.27 2.94 16.04
N ASP A 389 -6.13 4.23 16.34
CA ASP A 389 -5.93 4.77 17.69
C ASP A 389 -7.14 5.59 18.15
N SER A 390 -7.98 6.08 17.22
CA SER A 390 -9.17 6.86 17.53
C SER A 390 -10.25 6.02 18.24
N ARG A 391 -10.83 6.62 19.27
CA ARG A 391 -12.03 6.09 19.96
C ARG A 391 -13.31 6.74 19.46
N ASP A 392 -13.22 7.87 18.75
CA ASP A 392 -14.36 8.60 18.22
C ASP A 392 -14.03 9.16 16.82
N PRO A 393 -14.66 8.65 15.75
CA PRO A 393 -15.56 7.49 15.75
C PRO A 393 -14.79 6.19 16.06
N HIS A 394 -15.41 5.29 16.84
CA HIS A 394 -14.85 3.95 17.12
C HIS A 394 -14.97 3.03 15.89
N TRP A 395 -14.09 3.23 14.91
CA TRP A 395 -14.17 2.53 13.63
C TRP A 395 -13.53 1.13 13.65
N MET A 396 -12.48 0.99 14.46
CA MET A 396 -11.72 -0.23 14.62
C MET A 396 -11.85 -0.76 16.03
N SER A 397 -12.13 -2.06 16.16
CA SER A 397 -12.18 -2.70 17.47
C SER A 397 -10.77 -2.79 18.05
N GLN A 398 -10.68 -2.75 19.39
CA GLN A 398 -9.44 -3.02 20.12
C GLN A 398 -9.13 -4.52 20.20
N LEU A 399 -10.05 -5.39 19.77
CA LEU A 399 -9.81 -6.83 19.65
C LEU A 399 -8.66 -7.10 18.68
N ALA A 400 -7.68 -7.88 19.10
CA ALA A 400 -6.52 -8.25 18.29
C ALA A 400 -6.71 -9.61 17.57
N ASP A 401 -7.93 -9.89 17.13
CA ASP A 401 -8.21 -11.06 16.29
C ASP A 401 -7.69 -10.87 14.84
N GLU A 402 -7.55 -11.95 14.10
CA GLU A 402 -7.00 -11.94 12.74
C GLU A 402 -7.84 -11.09 11.79
N ARG A 403 -9.16 -11.05 11.99
CA ARG A 403 -10.09 -10.27 11.16
C ARG A 403 -9.83 -8.77 11.33
N GLU A 404 -9.73 -8.28 12.56
CA GLU A 404 -9.44 -6.87 12.85
C GLU A 404 -8.02 -6.49 12.42
N LYS A 405 -7.05 -7.42 12.53
CA LYS A 405 -5.70 -7.23 12.00
C LYS A 405 -5.68 -7.15 10.47
N LEU A 406 -6.44 -7.98 9.77
CA LEU A 406 -6.59 -7.88 8.31
C LEU A 406 -7.27 -6.56 7.94
N PHE A 407 -8.34 -6.21 8.64
CA PHE A 407 -9.08 -4.98 8.43
C PHE A 407 -8.18 -3.74 8.55
N PHE A 408 -7.31 -3.69 9.58
CA PHE A 408 -6.27 -2.65 9.69
C PHE A 408 -5.38 -2.58 8.44
N GLN A 409 -4.89 -3.73 7.99
CA GLN A 409 -3.98 -3.79 6.84
C GLN A 409 -4.68 -3.35 5.55
N THR A 410 -5.97 -3.68 5.38
CA THR A 410 -6.79 -3.21 4.26
C THR A 410 -7.01 -1.71 4.31
N VAL A 411 -7.37 -1.15 5.47
CA VAL A 411 -7.49 0.30 5.68
C VAL A 411 -6.19 1.01 5.29
N HIS A 412 -5.07 0.51 5.81
CA HIS A 412 -3.76 1.08 5.53
C HIS A 412 -3.38 0.95 4.04
N ALA A 413 -3.71 -0.16 3.36
CA ALA A 413 -3.50 -0.28 1.92
C ALA A 413 -4.33 0.75 1.14
N PHE A 414 -5.62 0.91 1.47
CA PHE A 414 -6.50 1.88 0.81
C PHE A 414 -6.10 3.33 1.02
N HIS A 415 -5.71 3.72 2.23
CA HIS A 415 -5.21 5.06 2.51
C HIS A 415 -3.94 5.41 1.70
N LEU A 416 -3.19 4.39 1.25
CA LEU A 416 -2.00 4.52 0.43
C LEU A 416 -2.25 4.24 -1.06
N ALA A 417 -3.50 3.99 -1.48
CA ALA A 417 -3.83 3.75 -2.88
C ALA A 417 -3.53 5.01 -3.71
N GLY A 418 -2.57 4.89 -4.63
CA GLY A 418 -2.06 6.03 -5.41
C GLY A 418 -0.98 6.86 -4.70
N ARG A 419 -0.54 6.46 -3.50
CA ARG A 419 0.51 7.14 -2.72
C ARG A 419 1.69 6.25 -2.34
N CYS A 420 1.52 4.93 -2.37
CA CYS A 420 2.59 4.00 -2.00
C CYS A 420 3.72 4.00 -3.04
N THR A 421 4.91 4.45 -2.63
CA THR A 421 6.12 4.47 -3.49
C THR A 421 6.83 3.12 -3.59
N GLY A 422 6.35 2.10 -2.88
CA GLY A 422 6.97 0.77 -2.87
C GLY A 422 8.28 0.68 -2.09
N CYS A 423 8.55 1.63 -1.17
CA CYS A 423 9.82 1.68 -0.41
C CYS A 423 10.03 0.52 0.57
N GLY A 424 9.03 -0.32 0.86
CA GLY A 424 9.20 -1.56 1.64
C GLY A 424 9.35 -1.41 3.15
N GLU A 425 9.37 -0.19 3.69
CA GLU A 425 9.53 0.05 5.13
C GLU A 425 8.48 -0.66 5.99
N CYS A 426 7.25 -0.78 5.51
CA CYS A 426 6.17 -1.45 6.22
C CYS A 426 6.43 -2.95 6.47
N GLN A 427 7.11 -3.63 5.55
CA GLN A 427 7.50 -5.04 5.67
C GLN A 427 8.81 -5.17 6.46
N ARG A 428 9.81 -4.34 6.15
CA ARG A 428 11.09 -4.31 6.86
C ARG A 428 10.90 -4.13 8.37
N ALA A 429 10.02 -3.23 8.77
CA ALA A 429 9.77 -2.93 10.18
C ALA A 429 8.95 -4.01 10.91
N CYS A 430 8.45 -5.04 10.21
CA CYS A 430 7.65 -6.09 10.81
C CYS A 430 8.53 -7.07 11.59
N PRO A 431 8.38 -7.20 12.93
CA PRO A 431 9.22 -8.10 13.73
C PRO A 431 8.94 -9.59 13.48
N VAL A 432 7.82 -9.90 12.83
CA VAL A 432 7.34 -11.27 12.56
C VAL A 432 7.28 -11.59 11.06
N GLY A 433 7.97 -10.79 10.24
CA GLY A 433 8.20 -11.07 8.81
C GLY A 433 6.92 -11.24 7.98
N ILE A 434 5.89 -10.42 8.22
CA ILE A 434 4.68 -10.44 7.39
C ILE A 434 4.98 -9.73 6.07
N PRO A 435 4.64 -10.30 4.89
CA PRO A 435 4.88 -9.68 3.59
C PRO A 435 3.88 -8.57 3.28
N ILE A 436 3.83 -7.56 4.16
CA ILE A 436 2.89 -6.44 4.14
C ILE A 436 3.05 -5.60 2.86
N LEU A 437 4.25 -5.54 2.28
CA LEU A 437 4.51 -4.77 1.06
C LEU A 437 3.78 -5.35 -0.15
N ALA A 438 3.64 -6.68 -0.25
CA ALA A 438 2.92 -7.32 -1.36
C ALA A 438 1.48 -6.79 -1.46
N LEU A 439 0.81 -6.58 -0.31
CA LEU A 439 -0.53 -5.97 -0.27
C LEU A 439 -0.55 -4.55 -0.87
N ARG A 440 0.50 -3.75 -0.64
CA ARG A 440 0.61 -2.37 -1.15
C ARG A 440 1.02 -2.35 -2.61
N GLN A 441 1.84 -3.30 -3.05
CA GLN A 441 2.20 -3.42 -4.45
C GLN A 441 1.00 -3.87 -5.28
N GLN A 442 0.13 -4.75 -4.75
CA GLN A 442 -1.12 -5.11 -5.44
C GLN A 442 -2.04 -3.91 -5.63
N ILE A 443 -2.29 -3.09 -4.59
CA ILE A 443 -3.14 -1.90 -4.78
C ILE A 443 -2.47 -0.88 -5.72
N GLY A 444 -1.13 -0.79 -5.71
CA GLY A 444 -0.37 0.00 -6.67
C GLY A 444 -0.56 -0.48 -8.12
N ARG A 445 -0.60 -1.80 -8.36
CA ARG A 445 -0.89 -2.37 -9.68
C ARG A 445 -2.30 -2.07 -10.16
N VAL A 446 -3.29 -2.17 -9.27
CA VAL A 446 -4.68 -1.79 -9.59
C VAL A 446 -4.75 -0.32 -10.01
N ILE A 447 -4.06 0.56 -9.29
CA ILE A 447 -3.96 1.99 -9.64
C ILE A 447 -3.29 2.18 -11.01
N GLU A 448 -2.16 1.52 -11.25
CA GLU A 448 -1.43 1.61 -12.53
C GLU A 448 -2.28 1.14 -13.72
N GLN A 449 -3.04 0.05 -13.53
CA GLN A 449 -3.94 -0.51 -14.55
C GLN A 449 -5.14 0.42 -14.83
N LEU A 450 -5.74 1.00 -13.80
CA LEU A 450 -6.94 1.82 -13.95
C LEU A 450 -6.66 3.25 -14.43
N PHE A 451 -5.51 3.83 -14.09
CA PHE A 451 -5.26 5.26 -14.26
C PHE A 451 -3.99 5.53 -15.07
N GLU A 452 -4.01 5.17 -16.36
CA GLU A 452 -2.99 5.55 -17.36
C GLU A 452 -1.53 5.28 -16.92
N SER A 453 -1.30 4.14 -16.27
CA SER A 453 0.02 3.76 -15.76
C SER A 453 0.59 4.71 -14.70
N TYR A 454 -0.28 5.39 -13.94
CA TYR A 454 0.10 6.26 -12.83
C TYR A 454 0.96 5.51 -11.81
N LYS A 455 2.08 6.13 -11.42
CA LYS A 455 2.99 5.63 -10.38
C LYS A 455 3.20 6.69 -9.31
N ALA A 456 2.94 6.31 -8.07
CA ALA A 456 3.17 7.17 -6.92
C ALA A 456 4.64 7.65 -6.85
N GLY A 457 4.83 8.93 -6.54
CA GLY A 457 6.14 9.54 -6.36
C GLY A 457 7.02 9.67 -7.61
N THR A 458 6.49 9.64 -8.84
CA THR A 458 7.30 9.83 -10.06
C THR A 458 7.26 11.24 -10.63
N ASP A 459 6.14 11.95 -10.49
CA ASP A 459 5.96 13.30 -11.02
C ASP A 459 5.32 14.22 -9.96
N PRO A 460 6.04 15.20 -9.41
CA PRO A 460 5.50 16.08 -8.37
C PRO A 460 4.28 16.92 -8.81
N ALA A 461 4.05 17.09 -10.11
CA ALA A 461 2.90 17.85 -10.63
C ALA A 461 1.66 16.97 -10.85
N ALA A 462 1.80 15.64 -10.84
CA ALA A 462 0.68 14.74 -11.07
C ALA A 462 -0.26 14.72 -9.86
N ALA A 463 -1.57 14.80 -10.13
CA ALA A 463 -2.60 14.67 -9.10
C ALA A 463 -2.87 13.18 -8.80
N PRO A 464 -2.83 12.73 -7.52
CA PRO A 464 -3.15 11.35 -7.17
C PRO A 464 -4.56 10.96 -7.67
N PRO A 465 -4.72 9.79 -8.33
CA PRO A 465 -5.97 9.45 -9.01
C PRO A 465 -7.22 9.44 -8.12
N LEU A 466 -7.08 9.14 -6.83
CA LEU A 466 -8.21 9.08 -5.90
C LEU A 466 -8.57 10.43 -5.24
N LEU A 467 -7.76 11.47 -5.47
CA LEU A 467 -8.03 12.85 -5.05
C LEU A 467 -8.64 13.72 -6.16
N THR A 468 -8.68 13.19 -7.38
CA THR A 468 -9.31 13.83 -8.54
C THR A 468 -10.33 12.90 -9.17
N TYR A 469 -11.05 13.39 -10.18
CA TYR A 469 -12.03 12.65 -10.93
C TYR A 469 -12.02 13.08 -12.39
N MET A 470 -12.51 12.22 -13.28
CA MET A 470 -12.83 12.58 -14.65
C MET A 470 -14.31 12.30 -14.92
N PRO A 471 -14.98 13.00 -15.84
CA PRO A 471 -16.35 12.64 -16.23
C PRO A 471 -16.44 11.21 -16.80
N GLN A 472 -15.39 10.78 -17.50
CA GLN A 472 -15.26 9.47 -18.14
C GLN A 472 -13.86 8.92 -17.85
N GLU A 473 -13.75 7.63 -17.53
CA GLU A 473 -12.46 6.96 -17.40
C GLU A 473 -12.24 6.03 -18.58
N LYS A 474 -11.00 5.94 -19.05
CA LYS A 474 -10.63 5.04 -20.14
C LYS A 474 -10.78 3.56 -19.77
N ASN A 475 -10.38 3.21 -18.54
CA ASN A 475 -10.25 1.82 -18.08
C ASN A 475 -11.28 1.43 -17.01
N ILE A 476 -12.23 2.30 -16.68
CA ILE A 476 -13.38 1.96 -15.82
C ILE A 476 -14.62 1.86 -16.70
N HIS A 477 -15.06 0.64 -16.93
CA HIS A 477 -16.26 0.36 -17.73
C HIS A 477 -17.46 0.20 -16.80
N GLU A 478 -18.23 1.28 -16.67
CA GLU A 478 -19.51 1.26 -15.96
C GLU A 478 -20.43 0.25 -16.66
N ARG A 479 -20.82 -0.80 -15.95
CA ARG A 479 -21.76 -1.78 -16.50
C ARG A 479 -23.10 -1.09 -16.69
N GLY A 480 -23.52 -0.96 -17.95
CA GLY A 480 -24.92 -0.70 -18.25
C GLY A 480 -25.72 -1.92 -17.84
N TRP A 481 -26.44 -1.84 -16.73
CA TRP A 481 -27.52 -2.76 -16.41
C TRP A 481 -28.63 -2.49 -17.43
N LYS A 482 -28.48 -3.04 -18.63
CA LYS A 482 -29.45 -2.89 -19.73
C LYS A 482 -30.50 -3.97 -19.66
#